data_AF-A0A4R2R5M5-F1
#
_entry.id   AF-A0A4R2R5M5-F1
#
_cell.length_a   1.000
_cell.length_b   1.000
_cell.length_c   1.000
_cell.angle_alpha   90.00
_cell.angle_beta   90.00
_cell.angle_gamma   90.00
#
_symmetry.space_group_name_H-M   'P 1'
#
loop_
_entity.id
_entity.type
_entity.pdbx_description
1 polymer ?
#
loop_
_entity_poly.entity_id
_entity_poly.type
_entity_poly.pdbx_seq_one_letter_code
_entity_poly.pdbx_strand_id
1 'polypeptide(L)'
;MNYKMNTIQVVATALLAMVLTGCQTSSEHTLGAESSRNVEQRSIVYEPENTYPIVNNHGNMMTYPDLKTMYEKADLVAVVQVNDQTTIKLGETSVGTRSNAVLKEIYKGEGSARGTSIVISEDGGIFDPSQVKGNETRIDPNHPPTEIKGLVEIALDGSTVMKSNQQYFVFLRKSGNPENGYNVVGVVQGKIKISEGEQLVATVDPKEFKEHPAKFILQSQFAGKSKQELVKKVKEMK
;
A
#
# COMPACT_ATOMS: atom_id res chain seq x y z
N MET A 1 33.27 -31.02 -60.71
CA MET A 1 33.79 -29.71 -60.23
C MET A 1 33.67 -29.73 -58.71
N ASN A 2 34.65 -30.31 -58.02
CA ASN A 2 35.86 -29.68 -57.46
C ASN A 2 35.64 -29.13 -56.03
N TYR A 3 36.25 -29.87 -55.10
CA TYR A 3 36.54 -29.58 -53.70
C TYR A 3 37.44 -28.34 -53.50
N LYS A 4 37.31 -27.70 -52.31
CA LYS A 4 38.37 -27.26 -51.36
C LYS A 4 37.78 -26.18 -50.43
N MET A 5 37.59 -26.38 -49.12
CA MET A 5 38.58 -26.38 -48.01
C MET A 5 39.53 -25.18 -48.00
N ASN A 6 39.45 -24.32 -46.98
CA ASN A 6 40.61 -23.96 -46.17
C ASN A 6 40.26 -23.30 -44.83
N THR A 7 40.73 -23.97 -43.78
CA THR A 7 41.02 -23.56 -42.41
C THR A 7 42.12 -22.50 -42.38
N ILE A 8 42.03 -21.48 -41.51
CA ILE A 8 43.21 -20.95 -40.78
C ILE A 8 42.80 -20.59 -39.35
N GLN A 9 43.46 -21.27 -38.43
CA GLN A 9 43.54 -21.09 -37.00
C GLN A 9 44.83 -20.31 -36.73
N VAL A 10 44.82 -19.25 -35.92
CA VAL A 10 46.04 -18.71 -35.30
C VAL A 10 45.79 -18.44 -33.83
N VAL A 11 46.61 -19.13 -33.03
CA VAL A 11 46.83 -19.03 -31.59
C VAL A 11 48.04 -18.12 -31.37
N ALA A 12 48.00 -17.24 -30.36
CA ALA A 12 49.16 -16.72 -29.63
C ALA A 12 48.62 -15.98 -28.38
N THR A 13 48.64 -16.55 -27.18
CA THR A 13 49.75 -16.77 -26.23
C THR A 13 50.32 -15.49 -25.63
N ALA A 14 49.91 -15.25 -24.37
CA ALA A 14 50.57 -14.67 -23.19
C ALA A 14 51.78 -13.70 -23.33
N LEU A 15 51.78 -12.64 -22.49
CA LEU A 15 52.85 -12.45 -21.51
C LEU A 15 52.44 -11.54 -20.33
N LEU A 16 52.93 -11.92 -19.16
CA LEU A 16 52.81 -11.33 -17.83
C LEU A 16 54.13 -10.60 -17.48
N ALA A 17 54.06 -9.43 -16.82
CA ALA A 17 55.08 -8.90 -15.87
C ALA A 17 54.52 -7.58 -15.27
N MET A 18 54.10 -7.52 -14.00
CA MET A 18 54.90 -7.15 -12.81
C MET A 18 55.95 -6.05 -13.03
N VAL A 19 55.85 -4.93 -12.29
CA VAL A 19 56.70 -4.63 -11.11
C VAL A 19 56.30 -3.26 -10.49
N LEU A 20 56.38 -3.25 -9.16
CA LEU A 20 56.19 -2.18 -8.15
C LEU A 20 56.97 -0.88 -8.43
N THR A 21 56.59 0.29 -7.91
CA THR A 21 56.90 0.78 -6.54
C THR A 21 56.49 2.26 -6.46
N GLY A 22 56.22 2.77 -5.25
CA GLY A 22 56.24 4.23 -5.02
C GLY A 22 55.41 4.73 -3.84
N CYS A 23 55.95 4.56 -2.64
CA CYS A 23 55.47 5.15 -1.39
C CYS A 23 55.71 6.67 -1.37
N GLN A 24 54.77 7.48 -0.87
CA GLN A 24 55.10 8.73 -0.16
C GLN A 24 53.98 9.15 0.80
N THR A 25 54.41 9.40 2.04
CA THR A 25 53.65 9.81 3.22
C THR A 25 53.77 11.31 3.47
N SER A 26 52.67 11.95 3.88
CA SER A 26 52.61 13.14 4.78
C SER A 26 51.11 13.44 5.02
N SER A 27 50.52 13.13 6.20
CA SER A 27 50.39 14.02 7.38
C SER A 27 49.51 15.27 7.06
N GLU A 28 48.41 15.64 7.71
CA GLU A 28 47.92 15.45 9.09
C GLU A 28 46.38 15.66 9.16
N HIS A 29 45.76 15.06 10.19
CA HIS A 29 44.60 15.53 10.97
C HIS A 29 43.41 16.25 10.29
N THR A 30 42.23 15.61 10.27
CA THR A 30 41.07 16.07 11.09
C THR A 30 39.96 15.01 11.19
N LEU A 31 39.55 14.75 12.43
CA LEU A 31 38.23 14.37 12.97
C LEU A 31 37.35 13.37 12.18
N GLY A 32 37.07 12.25 12.85
CA GLY A 32 36.18 11.18 12.39
C GLY A 32 34.80 11.68 11.99
N ALA A 33 34.48 11.46 10.72
CA ALA A 33 33.11 11.47 10.23
C ALA A 33 32.50 10.10 10.48
N GLU A 34 31.33 10.15 11.11
CA GLU A 34 30.49 9.05 11.50
C GLU A 34 30.26 8.06 10.36
N SER A 35 30.20 6.78 10.76
CA SER A 35 29.62 5.67 10.02
C SER A 35 28.34 6.12 9.30
N SER A 36 28.47 6.36 8.00
CA SER A 36 27.35 6.49 7.08
C SER A 36 26.64 5.13 7.08
N ARG A 37 25.61 5.01 7.92
CA ARG A 37 24.61 3.97 7.79
C ARG A 37 24.09 4.06 6.37
N ASN A 38 24.50 3.09 5.56
CA ASN A 38 23.91 2.80 4.28
C ASN A 38 22.45 2.44 4.55
N VAL A 39 21.58 3.45 4.54
CA VAL A 39 20.13 3.25 4.57
C VAL A 39 19.83 2.61 3.24
N GLU A 40 19.82 1.28 3.24
CA GLU A 40 19.37 0.43 2.16
C GLU A 40 18.06 1.04 1.64
N GLN A 41 18.14 1.74 0.51
CA GLN A 41 17.02 2.41 -0.12
C GLN A 41 16.13 1.32 -0.71
N ARG A 42 15.42 0.62 0.17
CA ARG A 42 14.46 -0.41 -0.20
C ARG A 42 13.42 0.28 -1.06
N SER A 43 13.38 -0.09 -2.34
CA SER A 43 12.36 0.37 -3.27
C SER A 43 11.01 0.03 -2.67
N ILE A 44 10.26 1.04 -2.24
CA ILE A 44 8.92 0.81 -1.68
C ILE A 44 8.06 0.29 -2.83
N VAL A 45 7.41 -0.85 -2.61
CA VAL A 45 6.48 -1.43 -3.58
C VAL A 45 5.15 -0.69 -3.43
N TYR A 46 4.87 0.15 -4.42
CA TYR A 46 3.62 0.90 -4.56
C TYR A 46 2.85 0.37 -5.76
N GLU A 47 1.56 0.11 -5.57
CA GLU A 47 0.67 -0.33 -6.63
C GLU A 47 -0.65 0.43 -6.50
N PRO A 48 -0.95 1.37 -7.42
CA PRO A 48 -2.23 2.07 -7.41
C PRO A 48 -3.37 1.08 -7.65
N GLU A 49 -4.46 1.23 -6.89
CA GLU A 49 -5.58 0.29 -6.92
C GLU A 49 -6.69 0.65 -7.89
N ASN A 50 -6.62 1.82 -8.51
CA ASN A 50 -7.64 2.30 -9.43
C ASN A 50 -7.01 2.95 -10.67
N THR A 51 -7.83 3.03 -11.71
CA THR A 51 -7.54 3.81 -12.92
C THR A 51 -8.28 5.14 -12.93
N TYR A 52 -9.14 5.39 -11.94
CA TYR A 52 -9.93 6.60 -11.82
C TYR A 52 -9.14 7.68 -11.07
N PRO A 53 -9.29 8.96 -11.44
CA PRO A 53 -8.72 10.05 -10.66
C PRO A 53 -9.19 9.99 -9.20
N ILE A 54 -8.25 10.15 -8.27
CA ILE A 54 -8.55 10.20 -6.84
C ILE A 54 -8.97 11.62 -6.46
N VAL A 55 -10.19 11.76 -5.94
CA VAL A 55 -10.63 12.98 -5.25
C VAL A 55 -10.39 12.75 -3.76
N ASN A 56 -9.39 13.44 -3.22
CA ASN A 56 -9.01 13.26 -1.83
C ASN A 56 -10.00 13.99 -0.91
N ASN A 57 -10.59 13.26 0.02
CA ASN A 57 -11.41 13.82 1.07
C ASN A 57 -10.62 13.76 2.39
N HIS A 58 -10.45 14.91 3.01
CA HIS A 58 -9.78 15.02 4.30
C HIS A 58 -10.82 14.93 5.41
N GLY A 59 -10.75 13.87 6.19
CA GLY A 59 -11.58 13.68 7.38
C GLY A 59 -10.74 13.81 8.65
N ASN A 60 -11.35 14.28 9.75
CA ASN A 60 -10.77 14.06 11.06
C ASN A 60 -10.92 12.56 11.40
N MET A 61 -9.87 11.79 11.14
CA MET A 61 -9.86 10.35 11.35
C MET A 61 -9.35 10.04 12.75
N MET A 62 -10.03 9.10 13.42
CA MET A 62 -9.45 8.47 14.58
C MET A 62 -8.20 7.72 14.13
N THR A 63 -7.04 8.14 14.59
CA THR A 63 -5.78 7.45 14.35
C THR A 63 -5.25 6.85 15.64
N TYR A 64 -4.54 5.73 15.51
CA TYR A 64 -3.85 5.06 16.60
C TYR A 64 -2.34 5.28 16.49
N PRO A 65 -1.62 5.38 17.62
CA PRO A 65 -0.20 5.71 17.61
C PRO A 65 0.69 4.56 17.13
N ASP A 66 0.26 3.32 17.28
CA ASP A 66 1.05 2.14 16.97
C ASP A 66 0.20 0.90 16.63
N LEU A 67 0.88 -0.11 16.10
CA LEU A 67 0.29 -1.37 15.68
C LEU A 67 -0.33 -2.15 16.86
N LYS A 68 0.22 -2.02 18.06
CA LYS A 68 -0.29 -2.71 19.26
C LYS A 68 -1.65 -2.14 19.66
N THR A 69 -1.78 -0.82 19.68
CA THR A 69 -3.04 -0.12 19.95
C THR A 69 -4.09 -0.48 18.90
N MET A 70 -3.70 -0.54 17.61
CA MET A 70 -4.60 -1.01 16.55
C MET A 70 -5.05 -2.46 16.79
N TYR A 71 -4.13 -3.35 17.17
CA TYR A 71 -4.44 -4.74 17.51
C TYR A 71 -5.41 -4.84 18.68
N GLU A 72 -5.22 -4.06 19.75
CA GLU A 72 -6.11 -4.02 20.92
C GLU A 72 -7.52 -3.58 20.54
N LYS A 73 -7.65 -2.57 19.67
CA LYS A 73 -8.95 -2.04 19.20
C LYS A 73 -9.64 -2.87 18.14
N ALA A 74 -8.93 -3.77 17.46
CA ALA A 74 -9.51 -4.67 16.48
C ALA A 74 -10.35 -5.77 17.16
N ASP A 75 -11.55 -6.02 16.67
CA ASP A 75 -12.33 -7.22 17.02
C ASP A 75 -11.87 -8.43 16.21
N LEU A 76 -11.31 -8.19 15.01
CA LEU A 76 -10.86 -9.20 14.07
C LEU A 76 -9.56 -8.75 13.40
N VAL A 77 -8.56 -9.63 13.35
CA VAL A 77 -7.31 -9.42 12.60
C VAL A 77 -7.12 -10.63 11.70
N ALA A 78 -7.05 -10.41 10.39
CA ALA A 78 -7.18 -11.48 9.41
C ALA A 78 -6.50 -11.15 8.08
N VAL A 79 -6.31 -12.19 7.26
CA VAL A 79 -6.19 -12.06 5.81
C VAL A 79 -7.57 -12.28 5.20
N VAL A 80 -7.97 -11.36 4.33
CA VAL A 80 -9.27 -11.41 3.63
C VAL A 80 -9.06 -11.42 2.13
N GLN A 81 -9.90 -12.18 1.42
CA GLN A 81 -10.09 -12.07 -0.02
C GLN A 81 -11.38 -11.28 -0.25
N VAL A 82 -11.29 -10.13 -0.91
CA VAL A 82 -12.49 -9.41 -1.36
C VAL A 82 -12.99 -10.08 -2.63
N ASN A 83 -14.24 -10.53 -2.63
CA ASN A 83 -14.85 -11.19 -3.77
C ASN A 83 -15.56 -10.16 -4.66
N ASP A 84 -16.35 -9.31 -4.03
CA ASP A 84 -17.09 -8.24 -4.69
C ASP A 84 -17.16 -7.01 -3.77
N GLN A 85 -17.58 -5.89 -4.37
CA GLN A 85 -17.88 -4.68 -3.63
C GLN A 85 -19.01 -3.90 -4.30
N THR A 86 -19.72 -3.13 -3.51
CA THR A 86 -20.75 -2.21 -4.00
C THR A 86 -20.53 -0.83 -3.39
N THR A 87 -20.56 0.19 -4.24
CA THR A 87 -20.60 1.59 -3.77
C THR A 87 -22.03 1.93 -3.35
N ILE A 88 -22.16 2.49 -2.15
CA ILE A 88 -23.41 2.96 -1.56
C ILE A 88 -23.41 4.49 -1.51
N LYS A 89 -24.55 5.10 -1.86
CA LYS A 89 -24.74 6.55 -1.72
C LYS A 89 -25.05 6.88 -0.26
N LEU A 90 -24.21 7.71 0.36
CA LEU A 90 -24.37 8.17 1.75
C LEU A 90 -24.91 9.60 1.82
N GLY A 91 -24.72 10.38 0.75
CA GLY A 91 -25.21 11.75 0.60
C GLY A 91 -25.15 12.19 -0.86
N GLU A 92 -25.31 13.48 -1.13
CA GLU A 92 -25.24 14.00 -2.51
C GLU A 92 -23.86 13.82 -3.14
N THR A 93 -22.81 14.06 -2.35
CA THR A 93 -21.39 13.96 -2.77
C THR A 93 -20.60 12.95 -1.94
N SER A 94 -21.28 12.19 -1.08
CA SER A 94 -20.65 11.22 -0.18
C SER A 94 -21.05 9.81 -0.57
N VAL A 95 -20.03 8.95 -0.71
CA VAL A 95 -20.19 7.53 -1.00
C VAL A 95 -19.43 6.70 0.02
N GLY A 96 -19.93 5.50 0.27
CA GLY A 96 -19.21 4.45 0.98
C GLY A 96 -19.08 3.23 0.08
N THR A 97 -18.25 2.29 0.50
CA THR A 97 -18.08 1.01 -0.17
C THR A 97 -18.34 -0.11 0.81
N ARG A 98 -19.15 -1.09 0.40
CA ARG A 98 -19.36 -2.36 1.11
C ARG A 98 -18.71 -3.47 0.31
N SER A 99 -17.73 -4.12 0.92
CA SER A 99 -16.96 -5.21 0.34
C SER A 99 -17.40 -6.53 0.97
N ASN A 100 -17.85 -7.50 0.16
CA ASN A 100 -18.03 -8.87 0.63
C ASN A 100 -16.70 -9.61 0.52
N ALA A 101 -16.21 -10.07 1.66
CA ALA A 101 -14.91 -10.70 1.76
C ALA A 101 -14.99 -12.05 2.46
N VAL A 102 -14.06 -12.95 2.14
CA VAL A 102 -13.93 -14.26 2.79
C VAL A 102 -12.66 -14.28 3.63
N LEU A 103 -12.78 -14.79 4.86
CA LEU A 103 -11.65 -14.99 5.77
C LEU A 103 -10.73 -16.11 5.26
N LYS A 104 -9.48 -15.79 4.97
CA LYS A 104 -8.46 -16.75 4.51
C LYS A 104 -7.59 -17.23 5.65
N GLU A 105 -7.18 -16.32 6.53
CA GLU A 105 -6.40 -16.58 7.75
C GLU A 105 -6.91 -15.67 8.87
N ILE A 106 -6.90 -16.16 10.11
CA ILE A 106 -7.42 -15.42 11.27
C ILE A 106 -6.35 -15.43 12.36
N TYR A 107 -6.02 -14.24 12.86
CA TYR A 107 -5.01 -14.03 13.90
C TYR A 107 -5.64 -13.54 15.22
N LYS A 108 -6.76 -12.81 15.15
CA LYS A 108 -7.61 -12.39 16.27
C LYS A 108 -9.07 -12.44 15.84
N GLY A 109 -9.99 -12.82 16.72
CA GLY A 109 -11.44 -12.79 16.46
C GLY A 109 -12.11 -14.09 16.90
N GLU A 110 -12.77 -14.05 18.07
CA GLU A 110 -13.48 -15.21 18.62
C GLU A 110 -14.67 -15.62 17.74
N GLY A 111 -14.92 -16.92 17.62
CA GLY A 111 -16.03 -17.49 16.85
C GLY A 111 -15.92 -17.33 15.32
N SER A 112 -14.86 -16.71 14.81
CA SER A 112 -14.62 -16.58 13.38
C SER A 112 -13.90 -17.81 12.82
N ALA A 113 -14.32 -18.30 11.66
CA ALA A 113 -13.71 -19.44 10.98
C ALA A 113 -13.19 -19.08 9.59
N ARG A 114 -12.15 -19.78 9.15
CA ARG A 114 -11.68 -19.68 7.77
C ARG A 114 -12.82 -20.08 6.83
N GLY A 115 -13.01 -19.33 5.74
CA GLY A 115 -14.10 -19.53 4.79
C GLY A 115 -15.38 -18.79 5.14
N THR A 116 -15.50 -18.20 6.35
CA THR A 116 -16.62 -17.33 6.69
C THR A 116 -16.63 -16.07 5.82
N SER A 117 -17.79 -15.72 5.30
CA SER A 117 -18.02 -14.46 4.60
C SER A 117 -18.30 -13.34 5.60
N ILE A 118 -17.72 -12.17 5.36
CA ILE A 118 -17.91 -10.96 6.17
C ILE A 118 -18.15 -9.76 5.25
N VAL A 119 -18.83 -8.75 5.78
CA VAL A 119 -18.97 -7.44 5.13
C VAL A 119 -17.97 -6.49 5.76
N ILE A 120 -17.23 -5.77 4.93
CA ILE A 120 -16.35 -4.68 5.37
C ILE A 120 -16.83 -3.39 4.71
N SER A 121 -17.12 -2.38 5.54
CA SER A 121 -17.57 -1.06 5.10
C SER A 121 -16.46 -0.03 5.25
N GLU A 122 -16.25 0.75 4.20
CA GLU A 122 -15.27 1.83 4.12
C GLU A 122 -15.94 3.11 3.61
N ASP A 123 -15.47 4.26 4.09
CA ASP A 123 -15.88 5.55 3.53
C ASP A 123 -15.06 5.83 2.27
N GLY A 124 -15.72 6.32 1.22
CA GLY A 124 -15.13 6.46 -0.11
C GLY A 124 -15.60 5.37 -1.08
N GLY A 125 -15.11 5.46 -2.31
CA GLY A 125 -15.51 4.60 -3.42
C GLY A 125 -15.71 5.35 -4.72
N ILE A 126 -16.17 4.62 -5.73
CA ILE A 126 -16.38 5.18 -7.08
C ILE A 126 -17.60 6.10 -7.07
N PHE A 127 -17.45 7.28 -7.64
CA PHE A 127 -18.47 8.31 -7.69
C PHE A 127 -18.56 8.91 -9.09
N ASP A 128 -19.78 9.21 -9.53
CA ASP A 128 -20.06 9.94 -10.76
C ASP A 128 -20.51 11.37 -10.43
N PRO A 129 -19.62 12.38 -10.55
CA PRO A 129 -19.97 13.77 -10.28
C PRO A 129 -21.05 14.34 -11.20
N SER A 130 -21.30 13.72 -12.36
CA SER A 130 -22.36 14.16 -13.28
C SER A 130 -23.76 13.90 -12.73
N GLN A 131 -23.89 13.03 -11.71
CA GLN A 131 -25.16 12.72 -11.06
C GLN A 131 -25.55 13.72 -9.96
N VAL A 132 -24.70 14.73 -9.68
CA VAL A 132 -24.97 15.76 -8.67
C VAL A 132 -25.79 16.89 -9.30
N LYS A 133 -26.98 17.14 -8.74
CA LYS A 133 -27.83 18.26 -9.17
C LYS A 133 -27.17 19.60 -8.82
N GLY A 134 -27.15 20.57 -9.73
CA GLY A 134 -26.61 21.92 -9.48
C GLY A 134 -25.10 22.08 -9.72
N ASN A 135 -24.41 21.03 -10.19
CA ASN A 135 -22.97 21.11 -10.47
C ASN A 135 -22.65 22.05 -11.66
N GLU A 136 -23.64 22.39 -12.47
CA GLU A 136 -23.61 23.43 -13.50
C GLU A 136 -23.36 24.87 -12.98
N THR A 137 -23.47 25.15 -11.67
CA THR A 137 -23.52 26.54 -11.15
C THR A 137 -22.33 27.01 -10.31
N ARG A 138 -21.29 26.20 -10.06
CA ARG A 138 -20.09 26.64 -9.33
C ARG A 138 -18.94 27.01 -10.27
N ILE A 139 -19.15 28.04 -11.08
CA ILE A 139 -18.04 28.67 -11.82
C ILE A 139 -17.46 29.77 -10.92
N ASP A 140 -16.36 29.47 -10.24
CA ASP A 140 -15.49 30.51 -9.69
C ASP A 140 -14.68 31.11 -10.87
N PRO A 141 -14.79 32.41 -11.16
CA PRO A 141 -14.02 33.05 -12.24
C PRO A 141 -12.49 32.91 -12.09
N ASN A 142 -12.00 32.68 -10.86
CA ASN A 142 -10.58 32.53 -10.55
C ASN A 142 -10.13 31.06 -10.45
N HIS A 143 -11.09 30.13 -10.33
CA HIS A 143 -10.85 28.69 -10.28
C HIS A 143 -11.85 28.02 -11.21
N PRO A 144 -11.56 27.97 -12.53
CA PRO A 144 -12.44 27.28 -13.46
C PRO A 144 -12.70 25.87 -12.91
N PRO A 145 -13.95 25.37 -12.96
CA PRO A 145 -14.23 24.00 -12.56
C PRO A 145 -13.24 23.12 -13.27
N THR A 146 -12.37 22.44 -12.54
CA THR A 146 -11.58 21.37 -13.14
C THR A 146 -12.62 20.40 -13.65
N GLU A 147 -12.80 20.31 -14.97
CA GLU A 147 -13.80 19.45 -15.58
C GLU A 147 -13.44 18.01 -15.23
N ILE A 148 -13.87 17.55 -14.06
CA ILE A 148 -13.82 16.14 -13.72
C ILE A 148 -14.91 15.48 -14.57
N LYS A 149 -14.51 15.07 -15.78
CA LYS A 149 -15.35 14.31 -16.70
C LYS A 149 -15.20 12.82 -16.37
N GLY A 150 -16.31 12.20 -16.00
CA GLY A 150 -16.39 10.75 -15.76
C GLY A 150 -16.26 10.36 -14.29
N LEU A 151 -16.07 9.06 -14.07
CA LEU A 151 -15.99 8.47 -12.74
C LEU A 151 -14.70 8.88 -12.02
N VAL A 152 -14.82 9.18 -10.73
CA VAL A 152 -13.70 9.38 -9.81
C VAL A 152 -13.76 8.38 -8.68
N GLU A 153 -12.65 8.23 -7.97
CA GLU A 153 -12.67 7.58 -6.67
C GLU A 153 -12.53 8.62 -5.57
N ILE A 154 -13.53 8.67 -4.69
CA ILE A 154 -13.43 9.39 -3.43
C ILE A 154 -12.59 8.53 -2.48
N ALA A 155 -11.44 9.04 -2.06
CA ALA A 155 -10.52 8.36 -1.14
C ALA A 155 -10.27 9.22 0.10
N LEU A 156 -10.05 8.58 1.23
CA LEU A 156 -9.74 9.26 2.48
C LEU A 156 -8.23 9.39 2.67
N ASP A 157 -7.72 10.62 2.73
CA ASP A 157 -6.28 10.93 2.75
C ASP A 157 -5.49 10.16 1.65
N GLY A 158 -6.08 10.01 0.47
CA GLY A 158 -5.47 9.28 -0.65
C GLY A 158 -5.50 7.75 -0.52
N SER A 159 -6.06 7.20 0.56
CA SER A 159 -6.28 5.76 0.72
C SER A 159 -7.55 5.32 0.02
N THR A 160 -7.37 4.67 -1.13
CA THR A 160 -8.45 4.03 -1.89
C THR A 160 -9.11 2.92 -1.09
N VAL A 161 -10.40 2.69 -1.33
CA VAL A 161 -11.12 1.55 -0.72
C VAL A 161 -10.55 0.23 -1.25
N MET A 162 -10.66 -0.85 -0.46
CA MET A 162 -10.26 -2.18 -0.92
C MET A 162 -10.97 -2.53 -2.23
N LYS A 163 -10.31 -3.35 -3.06
CA LYS A 163 -10.78 -3.71 -4.39
C LYS A 163 -11.22 -5.17 -4.49
N SER A 164 -12.25 -5.40 -5.29
CA SER A 164 -12.71 -6.73 -5.66
C SER A 164 -11.58 -7.54 -6.29
N ASN A 165 -11.57 -8.84 -6.00
CA ASN A 165 -10.55 -9.81 -6.42
C ASN A 165 -9.14 -9.56 -5.87
N GLN A 166 -8.99 -8.69 -4.86
CA GLN A 166 -7.71 -8.45 -4.18
C GLN A 166 -7.70 -9.04 -2.76
N GLN A 167 -6.49 -9.29 -2.25
CA GLN A 167 -6.26 -9.75 -0.88
C GLN A 167 -5.67 -8.66 -0.01
N TYR A 168 -6.09 -8.65 1.25
CA TYR A 168 -5.63 -7.66 2.24
C TYR A 168 -5.34 -8.31 3.57
N PHE A 169 -4.32 -7.79 4.25
CA PHE A 169 -4.17 -7.95 5.68
C PHE A 169 -4.94 -6.83 6.37
N VAL A 170 -5.87 -7.18 7.27
CA VAL A 170 -6.81 -6.24 7.86
C VAL A 170 -6.88 -6.34 9.38
N PHE A 171 -7.05 -5.17 10.00
CA PHE A 171 -7.46 -4.94 11.38
C PHE A 171 -8.85 -4.34 11.32
N LEU A 172 -9.83 -5.07 11.85
CA LEU A 172 -11.24 -4.77 11.70
C LEU A 172 -11.90 -4.62 13.07
N ARG A 173 -12.78 -3.62 13.19
CA ARG A 173 -13.68 -3.41 14.32
C ARG A 173 -15.11 -3.63 13.87
N LYS A 174 -15.97 -4.19 14.71
CA LYS A 174 -17.39 -4.27 14.43
C LYS A 174 -17.95 -2.87 14.28
N SER A 175 -18.79 -2.68 13.27
CA SER A 175 -19.53 -1.45 13.11
C SER A 175 -20.59 -1.34 14.21
N GLY A 176 -20.96 -0.11 14.59
CA GLY A 176 -22.07 0.12 15.52
C GLY A 176 -23.42 -0.31 14.95
N ASN A 177 -23.53 -0.37 13.61
CA ASN A 177 -24.65 -0.97 12.91
C ASN A 177 -24.22 -2.36 12.37
N PRO A 178 -24.83 -3.47 12.83
CA PRO A 178 -24.50 -4.83 12.35
C PRO A 178 -24.62 -5.01 10.83
N GLU A 179 -25.51 -4.27 10.15
CA GLU A 179 -25.66 -4.32 8.69
C GLU A 179 -24.42 -3.82 7.94
N ASN A 180 -23.59 -3.01 8.59
CA ASN A 180 -22.33 -2.52 8.03
C ASN A 180 -21.17 -3.50 8.26
N GLY A 181 -21.40 -4.60 9.00
CA GLY A 181 -20.38 -5.60 9.31
C GLY A 181 -19.21 -5.02 10.09
N TYR A 182 -18.05 -4.94 9.46
CA TYR A 182 -16.81 -4.42 10.03
C TYR A 182 -16.39 -3.11 9.39
N ASN A 183 -15.70 -2.26 10.14
CA ASN A 183 -14.94 -1.13 9.62
C ASN A 183 -13.44 -1.35 9.81
N VAL A 184 -12.64 -0.75 8.94
CA VAL A 184 -11.18 -0.74 9.08
C VAL A 184 -10.79 0.07 10.34
N VAL A 185 -9.93 -0.51 11.17
CA VAL A 185 -9.39 0.16 12.35
C VAL A 185 -8.59 1.38 11.91
N GLY A 186 -8.91 2.54 12.47
CA GLY A 186 -8.24 3.80 12.12
C GLY A 186 -8.64 4.35 10.75
N VAL A 187 -9.78 3.88 10.22
CA VAL A 187 -10.38 4.23 8.92
C VAL A 187 -9.54 3.77 7.71
N VAL A 188 -8.27 4.15 7.67
CA VAL A 188 -7.31 3.80 6.61
C VAL A 188 -6.11 3.02 7.14
N GLN A 189 -5.76 3.16 8.43
CA GLN A 189 -4.56 2.56 9.03
C GLN A 189 -4.57 1.04 8.97
N GLY A 190 -5.73 0.43 9.21
CA GLY A 190 -5.91 -1.00 9.49
C GLY A 190 -5.97 -1.90 8.26
N LYS A 191 -5.53 -1.47 7.08
CA LYS A 191 -5.48 -2.32 5.89
C LYS A 191 -4.17 -2.17 5.14
N ILE A 192 -3.71 -3.24 4.51
CA ILE A 192 -2.62 -3.23 3.52
C ILE A 192 -2.84 -4.35 2.51
N LYS A 193 -2.56 -4.07 1.24
CA LYS A 193 -2.71 -5.04 0.14
C LYS A 193 -1.64 -6.13 0.24
N ILE A 194 -2.02 -7.35 -0.16
CA ILE A 194 -1.12 -8.47 -0.34
C ILE A 194 -1.05 -8.75 -1.85
N SER A 195 0.14 -8.67 -2.45
CA SER A 195 0.36 -8.99 -3.86
C SER A 195 0.46 -10.49 -4.09
N GLU A 196 0.50 -10.86 -5.37
CA GLU A 196 1.02 -12.16 -5.79
C GLU A 196 2.44 -12.35 -5.21
N GLY A 197 2.70 -13.49 -4.56
CA GLY A 197 3.95 -13.76 -3.84
C GLY A 197 3.96 -13.40 -2.35
N GLU A 198 2.80 -13.04 -1.77
CA GLU A 198 2.65 -12.71 -0.34
C GLU A 198 3.46 -11.48 0.13
N GLN A 199 3.82 -10.56 -0.77
CA GLN A 199 4.43 -9.29 -0.39
C GLN A 199 3.35 -8.28 -0.01
N LEU A 200 3.65 -7.44 0.97
CA LEU A 200 2.78 -6.35 1.40
C LEU A 200 3.04 -5.11 0.55
N VAL A 201 1.99 -4.54 -0.01
CA VAL A 201 2.08 -3.47 -1.00
C VAL A 201 1.32 -2.24 -0.52
N ALA A 202 1.96 -1.07 -0.65
CA ALA A 202 1.31 0.20 -0.37
C ALA A 202 0.40 0.58 -1.55
N THR A 203 -0.80 1.04 -1.24
CA THR A 203 -1.81 1.48 -2.21
C THR A 203 -2.09 2.98 -2.11
N VAL A 204 -1.37 3.64 -1.20
CA VAL A 204 -1.34 5.08 -0.99
C VAL A 204 -0.01 5.59 -1.56
N ASP A 205 -0.01 6.80 -2.12
CA ASP A 205 1.20 7.41 -2.68
C ASP A 205 2.36 7.39 -1.64
N PRO A 206 3.58 6.97 -2.02
CA PRO A 206 4.73 6.97 -1.14
C PRO A 206 5.04 8.28 -0.45
N LYS A 207 4.70 9.41 -1.04
CA LYS A 207 4.85 10.73 -0.42
C LYS A 207 3.95 10.84 0.83
N GLU A 208 2.69 10.45 0.72
CA GLU A 208 1.68 10.59 1.78
C GLU A 208 2.07 9.81 3.04
N PHE A 209 2.47 8.54 2.92
CA PHE A 209 2.84 7.75 4.11
C PHE A 209 4.26 7.99 4.61
N LYS A 210 5.11 8.70 3.86
CA LYS A 210 6.39 9.22 4.37
C LYS A 210 6.20 10.49 5.18
N GLU A 211 5.31 11.39 4.73
CA GLU A 211 4.99 12.63 5.41
C GLU A 211 4.07 12.40 6.61
N HIS A 212 3.22 11.37 6.54
CA HIS A 212 2.24 11.03 7.58
C HIS A 212 2.32 9.56 8.02
N PRO A 213 3.46 9.07 8.52
CA PRO A 213 3.66 7.64 8.83
C PRO A 213 2.69 7.13 9.90
N ALA A 214 2.27 7.98 10.82
CA ALA A 214 1.28 7.65 11.84
C ALA A 214 -0.11 7.35 11.23
N LYS A 215 -0.49 7.99 10.11
CA LYS A 215 -1.78 7.72 9.43
C LYS A 215 -1.76 6.41 8.62
N PHE A 216 -0.58 5.92 8.30
CA PHE A 216 -0.37 4.80 7.39
C PHE A 216 0.64 3.81 8.00
N ILE A 217 0.36 3.35 9.22
CA ILE A 217 1.28 2.50 10.00
C ILE A 217 1.65 1.23 9.24
N LEU A 218 0.68 0.55 8.64
CA LEU A 218 0.93 -0.69 7.92
C LEU A 218 1.81 -0.45 6.68
N GLN A 219 1.50 0.60 5.91
CA GLN A 219 2.24 0.96 4.70
C GLN A 219 3.67 1.40 5.04
N SER A 220 3.81 2.33 5.98
CA SER A 220 5.12 2.87 6.38
C SER A 220 6.06 1.83 6.98
N GLN A 221 5.52 0.87 7.76
CA GLN A 221 6.34 -0.13 8.44
C GLN A 221 6.52 -1.43 7.66
N PHE A 222 5.58 -1.78 6.77
CA PHE A 222 5.54 -3.11 6.15
C PHE A 222 5.45 -3.14 4.63
N ALA A 223 5.26 -2.01 3.93
CA ALA A 223 5.31 -2.04 2.47
C ALA A 223 6.68 -2.56 1.95
N GLY A 224 6.64 -3.46 0.97
CA GLY A 224 7.79 -4.17 0.42
C GLY A 224 8.27 -5.37 1.26
N LYS A 225 7.70 -5.62 2.45
CA LYS A 225 8.03 -6.77 3.30
C LYS A 225 7.17 -7.98 2.99
N SER A 226 7.58 -9.15 3.46
CA SER A 226 6.73 -10.34 3.41
C SER A 226 5.55 -10.21 4.38
N LYS A 227 4.37 -10.73 4.00
CA LYS A 227 3.24 -10.95 4.92
C LYS A 227 3.67 -11.61 6.23
N GLN A 228 4.61 -12.55 6.18
CA GLN A 228 5.07 -13.30 7.35
C GLN A 228 5.75 -12.39 8.40
N GLU A 229 6.36 -11.27 7.99
CA GLU A 229 6.93 -10.31 8.93
C GLU A 229 5.84 -9.61 9.75
N LEU A 230 4.74 -9.22 9.11
CA LEU A 230 3.58 -8.66 9.80
C LEU A 230 2.90 -9.71 10.68
N VAL A 231 2.73 -10.93 10.19
CA VAL A 231 2.18 -12.05 10.99
C VAL A 231 3.00 -12.29 12.26
N LYS A 232 4.33 -12.29 12.16
CA LYS A 232 5.22 -12.42 13.31
C LYS A 232 4.94 -11.32 14.34
N LYS A 233 4.88 -10.07 13.90
CA LYS A 233 4.58 -8.92 14.77
C LYS A 233 3.21 -9.02 15.44
N VAL A 234 2.19 -9.43 14.70
CA VAL A 234 0.83 -9.63 15.25
C VAL A 234 0.80 -10.76 16.30
N LYS A 235 1.55 -11.85 16.08
CA LYS A 235 1.64 -12.95 17.06
C LYS A 235 2.36 -12.54 18.35
N GLU A 236 3.30 -11.60 18.28
CA GLU A 236 3.97 -11.03 19.47
C GLU A 236 3.04 -10.14 20.33
N MET A 237 1.83 -9.81 19.84
CA MET A 237 0.86 -8.94 20.52
C MET A 237 -0.29 -9.71 21.20
N LYS A 238 -0.32 -11.03 21.06
CA LYS A 238 -1.25 -11.92 21.76
C LYS A 238 -0.88 -12.04 23.23
#